data_AF-A0A8J8MFE9-F1
#
_entry.id   AF-A0A8J8MFE9-F1
#
_cell.length_a   1.000
_cell.length_b   1.000
_cell.length_c   1.000
_cell.angle_alpha   90.00
_cell.angle_beta   90.00
_cell.angle_gamma   90.00
#
_symmetry.space_group_name_H-M   'P 1'
#
loop_
_entity.id
_entity.type
_entity.pdbx_description
1 polymer ?
#
loop_
_entity_poly.entity_id
_entity_poly.type
_entity_poly.pdbx_seq_one_letter_code
_entity_poly.pdbx_strand_id
1 'polypeptide(L)' 'MSKKVGRPFSENPKDIRLTIRLDKEHYEILEEYSNANKISKNEAVRNSIRKLKKKD' A
#
# COMPACT_ATOMS: atom_id res chain seq x y z
N MET A 1 -29.71 4.04 -25.04
CA MET A 1 -29.50 3.17 -23.86
C MET A 1 -28.01 3.14 -23.54
N SER A 2 -27.52 4.02 -22.65
CA SER A 2 -26.14 3.88 -22.18
C SER A 2 -26.09 2.69 -21.23
N LYS A 3 -25.32 1.66 -21.58
CA LYS A 3 -25.05 0.55 -20.65
C LYS A 3 -24.35 1.17 -19.44
N LYS A 4 -24.91 1.00 -18.24
CA LYS A 4 -24.22 1.34 -16.99
C LYS A 4 -22.98 0.45 -16.92
N VAL A 5 -21.84 0.94 -17.38
CA VAL A 5 -20.57 0.24 -17.23
C VAL A 5 -20.27 0.26 -15.73
N GLY A 6 -20.32 -0.91 -15.09
CA GLY A 6 -19.92 -1.04 -13.69
C GLY A 6 -18.45 -0.71 -13.48
N ARG A 7 -17.94 -0.90 -12.26
CA ARG A 7 -16.49 -0.80 -12.02
C ARG A 7 -15.78 -1.77 -12.99
N PRO A 8 -14.81 -1.31 -13.79
CA PRO A 8 -14.10 -2.18 -14.71
C PRO A 8 -13.48 -3.36 -13.94
N PHE A 9 -13.65 -4.56 -14.48
CA PHE A 9 -13.07 -5.77 -13.93
C PHE A 9 -11.55 -5.62 -13.91
N SER A 10 -10.94 -5.89 -12.76
CA SER A 10 -9.48 -5.95 -12.60
C SER A 10 -9.13 -7.35 -12.16
N GLU A 11 -8.15 -7.97 -12.81
CA GLU A 11 -7.65 -9.30 -12.46
C GLU A 11 -6.93 -9.33 -11.10
N ASN A 12 -6.39 -8.18 -10.66
CA ASN A 12 -5.71 -8.05 -9.38
C ASN A 12 -6.19 -6.80 -8.62
N PRO A 13 -7.41 -6.84 -8.09
CA PRO A 13 -7.98 -5.74 -7.35
C PRO A 13 -7.34 -5.64 -5.96
N LYS A 14 -7.14 -4.41 -5.47
CA LYS A 14 -6.55 -4.14 -4.14
C LYS A 14 -7.64 -4.25 -3.06
N ASP A 15 -8.20 -5.44 -2.91
CA ASP A 15 -9.41 -5.66 -2.09
C ASP A 15 -9.10 -5.99 -0.63
N ILE A 16 -7.85 -6.37 -0.32
CA ILE A 16 -7.44 -6.65 1.05
C ILE A 16 -7.18 -5.33 1.78
N ARG A 17 -8.01 -5.04 2.78
CA ARG A 17 -7.82 -3.91 3.70
C ARG A 17 -6.89 -4.32 4.84
N LEU A 18 -5.85 -3.53 5.06
CA LEU A 18 -4.91 -3.70 6.16
C LEU A 18 -5.11 -2.56 7.17
N THR A 19 -5.45 -2.90 8.42
CA THR A 19 -5.57 -1.96 9.54
C THR A 19 -4.63 -2.41 10.64
N ILE A 20 -3.58 -1.63 10.93
CA ILE A 20 -2.57 -1.96 11.94
C ILE A 20 -2.40 -0.75 12.84
N ARG A 21 -2.18 -0.99 14.14
CA ARG A 21 -1.71 0.04 15.08
C ARG A 21 -0.18 0.04 15.07
N LEU A 22 0.38 1.21 14.82
CA LEU A 22 1.82 1.45 14.90
C LEU A 22 2.11 2.24 16.18
N ASP A 23 3.26 2.01 16.78
CA ASP A 23 3.80 2.96 17.75
C ASP A 23 4.41 4.17 17.02
N LYS A 24 4.97 5.10 17.79
CA LYS A 24 5.54 6.32 17.26
C LYS A 24 6.76 6.06 16.37
N GLU A 25 7.65 5.15 16.78
CA GLU A 25 8.89 4.83 16.05
C GLU A 25 8.58 4.23 14.67
N HIS A 26 7.69 3.24 14.61
CA HIS A 26 7.30 2.61 13.35
C HIS A 26 6.60 3.61 12.41
N TYR A 27 5.84 4.56 12.96
CA TYR A 27 5.19 5.60 12.17
C TYR A 27 6.21 6.59 11.59
N GLU A 28 7.21 7.01 12.38
CA GLU A 28 8.28 7.90 11.92
C GLU A 28 9.10 7.25 10.80
N ILE A 29 9.49 5.98 10.95
CA ILE A 29 10.18 5.21 9.89
C ILE A 29 9.35 5.18 8.60
N LEU A 30 8.04 4.96 8.71
CA LEU A 30 7.15 4.93 7.56
C LEU A 30 7.07 6.30 6.88
N GLU A 31 6.99 7.38 7.65
CA GLU A 31 6.91 8.75 7.17
C GLU A 31 8.20 9.19 6.48
N GLU A 32 9.35 8.93 7.08
CA GLU A 32 10.67 9.17 6.48
C GLU A 32 10.85 8.42 5.16
N TYR A 33 10.51 7.13 5.13
CA TYR A 33 10.61 6.34 3.91
C TYR A 33 9.64 6.85 2.82
N SER A 34 8.42 7.24 3.20
CA SER A 34 7.44 7.83 2.29
C SER A 34 7.94 9.13 1.67
N ASN A 35 8.50 10.02 2.50
CA ASN A 35 9.01 11.33 2.10
C ASN A 35 10.25 11.22 1.21
N ALA A 36 11.21 10.37 1.59
CA ALA A 36 12.44 10.15 0.83
C ALA A 36 12.16 9.62 -0.58
N ASN A 37 11.14 8.76 -0.74
CA ASN A 37 10.76 8.17 -2.01
C ASN A 37 9.64 8.94 -2.75
N LYS A 38 9.09 10.01 -2.15
CA LYS A 38 7.95 10.79 -2.68
C LYS A 38 6.74 9.91 -3.06
N ILE A 39 6.49 8.87 -2.26
CA ILE A 39 5.36 7.95 -2.43
C ILE A 39 4.34 8.12 -1.30
N SER A 40 3.16 7.53 -1.45
CA SER A 40 2.17 7.49 -0.37
C SER A 40 2.56 6.48 0.73
N LYS A 41 2.11 6.70 1.97
CA LYS A 41 2.28 5.75 3.09
C LYS A 41 1.78 4.34 2.73
N ASN A 42 0.66 4.24 2.01
CA ASN A 42 0.13 2.95 1.55
C ASN A 42 1.05 2.24 0.55
N GLU A 43 1.73 2.99 -0.31
CA GLU A 43 2.69 2.44 -1.26
C GLU A 43 4.02 2.08 -0.58
N ALA A 44 4.45 2.89 0.37
CA ALA A 44 5.57 2.60 1.25
C ALA A 44 5.38 1.25 1.97
N VAL A 45 4.23 1.02 2.61
CA VAL A 45 3.91 -0.28 3.26
C VAL A 45 3.98 -1.43 2.26
N ARG A 46 3.40 -1.29 1.05
CA ARG A 46 3.46 -2.34 0.02
C ARG A 46 4.89 -2.64 -0.43
N ASN A 47 5.72 -1.62 -0.60
CA ASN A 47 7.12 -1.77 -0.97
C ASN A 47 7.91 -2.45 0.14
N SER A 48 7.67 -2.10 1.41
CA SER A 48 8.26 -2.78 2.57
C SER A 48 7.89 -4.26 2.62
N ILE A 49 6.63 -4.62 2.37
CA ILE A 49 6.21 -6.03 2.29
C ILE A 49 6.95 -6.78 1.16
N ARG A 50 7.17 -6.15 0.01
CA ARG A 50 7.98 -6.75 -1.07
C ARG A 50 9.44 -6.97 -0.66
N LYS A 51 10.01 -6.10 0.19
CA LYS A 51 11.36 -6.29 0.74
C LYS A 51 11.42 -7.49 1.70
N LEU A 52 10.35 -7.80 2.43
CA LEU A 52 10.27 -9.00 3.28
C LEU A 52 10.36 -10.30 2.48
N LYS A 53 9.87 -10.33 1.24
CA LYS A 53 9.98 -11.49 0.33
C LYS A 53 11.44 -11.79 -0.07
N LYS A 54 12.34 -10.82 0.05
CA LYS A 54 13.75 -10.93 -0.36
C LYS A 54 14.68 -11.43 0.75
N LYS A 55 14.12 -11.87 1.88
CA LYS A 55 14.90 -12.49 2.95
C LYS A 55 14.98 -13.98 2.63
N ASP A 56 16.14 -14.41 2.13
CA ASP A 56 16.53 -15.82 2.01
C ASP A 56 16.30 -16.58 3.33
#